data_AF-A0A257M2B8-F1
#
_entry.id   AF-A0A257M2B8-F1
#
_cell.length_a   1.000
_cell.length_b   1.000
_cell.length_c   1.000
_cell.angle_alpha   90.00
_cell.angle_beta   90.00
_cell.angle_gamma   90.00
#
_symmetry.space_group_name_H-M   'P 1'
#
loop_
_entity.id
_entity.type
_entity.pdbx_description
1 polymer ?
#
loop_
_entity_poly.entity_id
_entity_poly.type
_entity_poly.pdbx_seq_one_letter_code
_entity_poly.pdbx_strand_id
1 'polypeptide(L)'
;MAIPKILHQTWKTHEVPEEWWDCVNSWKRCHPDWEYRLWTDAESEAFVARHYPDFLPTFLGYPYGIQRADAIRYLVLHQLGGVYADM
;
A
#
# COMPACT_ATOMS: atom_id res chain seq x y z
N MET A 1 7.38 -13.85 17.07
CA MET A 1 6.32 -12.92 16.62
C MET A 1 5.74 -13.47 15.32
N ALA A 2 4.42 -13.46 15.15
CA ALA A 2 3.79 -13.85 13.89
C ALA A 2 3.58 -12.60 13.01
N ILE A 3 3.68 -12.77 11.70
CA ILE A 3 3.37 -11.69 10.73
C ILE A 3 1.85 -11.45 10.75
N PRO A 4 1.36 -10.19 10.89
CA PRO A 4 -0.06 -9.88 10.81
C PRO A 4 -0.70 -10.34 9.49
N LYS A 5 -1.96 -10.77 9.53
CA LYS A 5 -2.73 -11.19 8.35
C LYS A 5 -3.34 -10.00 7.61
N ILE A 6 -2.48 -9.10 7.13
CA ILE A 6 -2.86 -7.91 6.39
C ILE A 6 -2.11 -7.94 5.06
N LEU A 7 -2.85 -7.83 3.97
CA LEU A 7 -2.31 -7.69 2.62
C LEU A 7 -2.42 -6.23 2.17
N HIS A 8 -1.28 -5.66 1.80
CA HIS A 8 -1.16 -4.30 1.28
C HIS A 8 -0.84 -4.33 -0.22
N GLN A 9 -1.56 -3.54 -0.99
CA GLN A 9 -1.24 -3.22 -2.38
C GLN A 9 -1.42 -1.72 -2.61
N THR A 10 -0.79 -1.15 -3.64
CA THR A 10 -0.92 0.27 -3.98
C THR A 10 -1.46 0.45 -5.38
N TRP A 11 -2.33 1.43 -5.57
CA TRP A 11 -2.72 1.92 -6.90
C TRP A 11 -2.92 3.43 -6.85
N LYS A 12 -3.11 4.06 -8.00
CA LYS A 12 -3.34 5.51 -8.05
C LYS A 12 -4.68 5.88 -7.39
N THR A 13 -5.71 5.08 -7.64
CA THR A 13 -7.09 5.28 -7.18
C THR A 13 -7.72 3.94 -6.78
N HIS A 14 -9.00 3.94 -6.39
CA HIS A 14 -9.76 2.71 -6.16
C HIS A 14 -10.21 2.02 -7.46
N GLU A 15 -9.97 2.65 -8.61
CA GLU A 15 -10.31 2.13 -9.94
C GLU A 15 -9.08 1.42 -10.52
N VAL A 16 -8.91 0.16 -10.13
CA VAL A 16 -7.87 -0.73 -10.67
C VAL A 16 -8.36 -1.27 -12.03
N PRO A 17 -7.59 -1.11 -13.13
CA PRO A 17 -7.94 -1.65 -14.44
C PRO A 17 -8.16 -3.16 -14.41
N GLU A 18 -9.04 -3.66 -15.29
CA GLU A 18 -9.42 -5.07 -15.35
C GLU A 18 -8.21 -5.99 -15.59
N GLU A 19 -7.20 -5.54 -16.32
CA GLU A 19 -5.98 -6.34 -16.55
C GLU A 19 -5.21 -6.70 -15.26
N TRP A 20 -5.42 -5.96 -14.17
CA TRP A 20 -4.79 -6.21 -12.87
C TRP A 20 -5.68 -6.98 -11.90
N TRP A 21 -6.96 -7.21 -12.23
CA TRP A 21 -7.89 -7.88 -11.34
C TRP A 21 -7.46 -9.31 -11.04
N ASP A 22 -6.89 -10.02 -12.00
CA ASP A 22 -6.40 -11.38 -11.77
C ASP A 22 -5.27 -11.40 -10.72
N CYS A 23 -4.38 -10.40 -10.73
CA CYS A 23 -3.35 -10.24 -9.71
C CYS A 23 -4.00 -10.05 -8.32
N VAL A 24 -4.88 -9.06 -8.18
CA VAL A 24 -5.57 -8.75 -6.90
C VAL A 24 -6.37 -9.95 -6.39
N ASN A 25 -7.17 -10.56 -7.26
CA ASN A 25 -8.09 -11.63 -6.90
C ASN A 25 -7.35 -12.94 -6.59
N SER A 26 -6.18 -13.18 -7.19
CA SER A 26 -5.36 -14.34 -6.85
C SER A 26 -4.93 -14.30 -5.38
N TRP A 27 -4.48 -13.14 -4.90
CA TRP A 27 -4.10 -12.95 -3.51
C TRP A 27 -5.28 -13.11 -2.54
N LYS A 28 -6.41 -12.46 -2.84
CA LYS A 28 -7.64 -12.55 -2.02
C LYS A 28 -8.16 -13.98 -1.93
N ARG A 29 -8.09 -14.75 -3.03
CA ARG A 29 -8.51 -16.16 -3.06
C ARG A 29 -7.58 -17.05 -2.24
N CYS A 30 -6.27 -16.81 -2.30
CA CYS A 30 -5.29 -17.58 -1.53
C CYS A 30 -5.29 -17.24 -0.03
N HIS A 31 -5.73 -16.05 0.34
CA HIS A 31 -5.71 -15.54 1.71
C HIS A 31 -7.08 -14.96 2.11
N PRO A 32 -8.15 -15.78 2.13
CA PRO A 32 -9.52 -15.29 2.30
C PRO A 32 -9.82 -14.73 3.69
N ASP A 33 -9.01 -15.07 4.70
CA ASP A 33 -9.13 -14.60 6.08
C ASP A 33 -8.24 -13.39 6.40
N TRP A 34 -7.53 -12.85 5.41
CA TRP A 34 -6.65 -11.69 5.58
C TRP A 34 -7.39 -10.39 5.30
N GLU A 35 -7.05 -9.35 6.05
CA GLU A 35 -7.51 -7.99 5.74
C GLU A 35 -6.83 -7.50 4.47
N TYR A 36 -7.61 -7.05 3.49
CA TYR A 36 -7.09 -6.44 2.27
C TYR A 36 -7.13 -4.91 2.37
N ARG A 37 -5.97 -4.26 2.16
CA ARG A 37 -5.86 -2.81 2.06
C ARG A 37 -5.24 -2.40 0.74
N LEU A 38 -6.03 -1.69 -0.06
CA LEU A 38 -5.53 -0.94 -1.20
C LEU A 38 -5.16 0.47 -0.72
N TRP A 39 -3.96 0.92 -1.02
CA TRP A 39 -3.49 2.26 -0.71
C TRP A 39 -3.50 3.10 -1.99
N THR A 40 -4.41 4.05 -2.06
CA THR A 40 -4.42 5.06 -3.12
C THR A 40 -3.33 6.11 -2.91
N ASP A 41 -3.05 6.94 -3.92
CA ASP A 41 -2.13 8.08 -3.76
C ASP A 41 -2.57 9.00 -2.60
N ALA A 42 -3.88 9.28 -2.51
CA ALA A 42 -4.45 10.13 -1.48
C ALA A 42 -4.39 9.50 -0.08
N GLU A 43 -4.68 8.20 0.04
CA GLU A 43 -4.59 7.48 1.31
C GLU A 43 -3.14 7.31 1.77
N SER A 44 -2.21 7.11 0.83
CA SER A 44 -0.79 7.05 1.11
C SER A 44 -0.31 8.38 1.69
N GLU A 45 -0.65 9.51 1.06
CA GLU A 45 -0.33 10.84 1.58
C GLU A 45 -0.92 11.08 2.97
N ALA A 46 -2.21 10.80 3.15
CA ALA A 46 -2.88 10.95 4.45
C ALA A 46 -2.24 10.07 5.53
N PHE A 47 -1.82 8.86 5.17
CA PHE A 47 -1.12 7.94 6.07
C PHE A 47 0.25 8.49 6.47
N VAL A 48 1.05 8.98 5.52
CA VAL A 48 2.34 9.60 5.82
C VAL A 48 2.15 10.85 6.68
N ALA A 49 1.20 11.73 6.36
CA ALA A 49 0.92 12.92 7.14
C ALA A 49 0.56 12.61 8.60
N ARG A 50 -0.18 11.51 8.82
CA ARG A 50 -0.62 11.08 10.14
C ARG A 50 0.48 10.39 10.95
N HIS A 51 1.27 9.51 10.33
CA HIS A 51 2.19 8.61 11.05
C HIS A 51 3.66 9.03 10.96
N TYR A 52 4.02 9.79 9.92
CA TYR A 52 5.39 10.22 9.63
C TYR A 52 5.41 11.69 9.18
N PRO A 53 4.88 12.63 9.98
CA PRO A 53 4.74 14.04 9.59
C PRO A 53 6.08 14.69 9.18
N ASP A 54 7.18 14.32 9.84
CA ASP A 54 8.52 14.83 9.51
C ASP A 54 9.04 14.33 8.16
N PHE A 55 8.55 13.18 7.67
CA PHE A 55 8.90 12.61 6.38
C PHE A 55 7.97 13.07 5.25
N LEU A 56 6.80 13.64 5.57
CA LEU A 56 5.82 14.09 4.58
C LEU A 56 6.42 15.02 3.51
N PRO A 57 7.27 16.03 3.84
CA PRO A 57 7.88 16.87 2.81
C PRO A 57 8.75 16.08 1.82
N THR A 58 9.47 15.07 2.29
CA THR A 58 10.26 14.18 1.43
C THR A 58 9.36 13.30 0.56
N PHE A 59 8.31 12.74 1.15
CA PHE A 59 7.35 11.90 0.44
C PHE A 59 6.64 12.66 -0.69
N LEU A 60 6.20 13.89 -0.41
CA LEU A 60 5.58 14.78 -1.41
C LEU A 60 6.59 15.33 -2.42
N GLY A 61 7.86 15.41 -2.05
CA GLY A 61 8.95 15.88 -2.92
C GLY A 61 9.37 14.89 -4.01
N TYR A 62 8.88 13.65 -3.98
CA TYR A 62 9.22 12.67 -5.02
C TYR A 62 8.55 13.02 -6.37
N PRO A 63 9.34 13.19 -7.45
CA PRO A 63 8.80 13.57 -8.76
C PRO A 63 7.93 12.49 -9.41
N TYR A 64 8.12 11.22 -9.05
CA TYR A 64 7.42 10.10 -9.68
C TYR A 64 6.54 9.34 -8.69
N GLY A 65 5.34 8.96 -9.13
CA GLY A 65 4.41 8.17 -8.31
C GLY A 65 5.01 6.83 -7.86
N ILE A 66 5.84 6.19 -8.68
CA ILE A 66 6.51 4.93 -8.32
C ILE A 66 7.43 5.07 -7.11
N GLN A 67 8.09 6.23 -6.94
CA GLN A 67 8.95 6.48 -5.76
C GLN A 67 8.10 6.61 -4.49
N ARG A 68 6.89 7.19 -4.61
CA ARG A 68 5.92 7.23 -3.51
C ARG A 68 5.39 5.83 -3.18
N ALA A 69 5.12 4.99 -4.19
CA ALA A 69 4.75 3.59 -3.99
C ALA A 69 5.87 2.78 -3.29
N ASP A 70 7.12 2.96 -3.71
CA ASP A 70 8.27 2.32 -3.07
C ASP A 70 8.47 2.79 -1.62
N ALA A 71 8.25 4.08 -1.34
CA ALA A 71 8.34 4.61 0.01
C ALA A 71 7.19 4.09 0.90
N ILE A 72 5.93 4.18 0.44
CA ILE A 72 4.76 3.81 1.25
C ILE A 72 4.79 2.32 1.62
N ARG A 73 5.32 1.44 0.76
CA ARG A 73 5.56 0.01 1.05
C ARG A 73 6.24 -0.19 2.40
N TYR A 74 7.36 0.51 2.63
CA TYR A 74 8.10 0.38 3.88
C TYR A 74 7.38 1.03 5.05
N LEU A 75 6.72 2.17 4.83
CA LEU A 75 6.03 2.91 5.89
C LEU A 75 4.81 2.15 6.44
N VAL A 76 4.02 1.51 5.57
CA VAL A 76 2.86 0.71 5.99
C VAL A 76 3.30 -0.57 6.69
N LEU A 77 4.33 -1.25 6.17
CA LEU A 77 4.87 -2.45 6.80
C LEU A 77 5.50 -2.15 8.17
N HIS A 78 6.20 -1.02 8.31
CA HIS A 78 6.77 -0.60 9.59
C HIS A 78 5.68 -0.30 10.63
N GLN A 79 4.60 0.38 10.23
CA GLN A 79 3.55 0.81 11.15
C GLN A 79 2.52 -0.29 11.47
N LEU A 80 2.20 -1.15 10.51
CA LEU A 80 1.08 -2.11 10.58
C LEU A 80 1.54 -3.57 10.51
N GLY A 81 2.76 -3.84 10.05
CA GLY A 81 3.20 -5.19 9.68
C GLY A 81 2.49 -5.69 8.43
N GLY A 82 2.34 -7.01 8.31
CA GLY A 82 1.65 -7.64 7.19
C GLY A 82 2.57 -8.00 6.02
N VAL A 83 1.95 -8.17 4.86
CA VAL A 83 2.62 -8.47 3.59
C VAL A 83 2.22 -7.42 2.58
N TYR A 84 3.21 -6.91 1.84
CA TYR A 84 2.98 -6.07 0.70
C TYR A 84 3.20 -6.89 -0.58
N ALA A 85 2.33 -6.71 -1.58
CA ALA A 85 2.47 -7.31 -2.90
C ALA A 85 2.25 -6.24 -3.97
N ASP A 86 3.15 -6.19 -4.96
CA ASP A 86 2.92 -5.30 -6.11
C ASP A 86 1.72 -5.76 -6.94
N MET A 87 1.10 -4.77 -7.59
CA MET A 87 0.21 -5.00 -8.72
C MET A 87 1.04 -4.81 -9.96
#